data_AF-A0A1J3EFW5-F1
#
_entry.id   AF-A0A1J3EFW5-F1
#
_cell.length_a   1.000
_cell.length_b   1.000
_cell.length_c   1.000
_cell.angle_alpha   90.00
_cell.angle_beta   90.00
_cell.angle_gamma   90.00
#
_symmetry.space_group_name_H-M   'P 1'
#
loop_
_entity.id
_entity.type
_entity.pdbx_description
1 polymer ?
#
loop_
_entity_poly.entity_id
_entity_poly.type
_entity_poly.pdbx_seq_one_letter_code
_entity_poly.pdbx_strand_id
1 'polypeptide(L)'
;VTMAVEEPGPYDFSFLWDLENTKVASRLVDQIFTNVEGSLKTLDERYKLADVKLVVGNLRLDFINENRPLLRSQGCRLVDAP
;
A
#
# COMPACT_ATOMS: atom_id res chain seq x y z
N VAL A 1 25.81 4.28 -0.32
CA VAL A 1 25.12 4.47 -1.62
C VAL A 1 23.79 5.13 -1.32
N THR A 2 23.66 6.41 -1.63
CA THR A 2 22.40 7.13 -1.52
C THR A 2 21.49 6.58 -2.61
N MET A 3 20.48 5.77 -2.25
CA MET A 3 19.47 5.37 -3.21
C MET A 3 18.71 6.61 -3.62
N ALA A 4 18.86 7.02 -4.87
CA ALA A 4 17.95 7.98 -5.48
C ALA A 4 16.55 7.35 -5.43
N VAL A 5 15.63 8.02 -4.75
CA VAL A 5 14.20 7.68 -4.88
C VAL A 5 13.83 8.18 -6.26
N GLU A 6 13.61 7.26 -7.22
CA GLU A 6 13.08 7.63 -8.52
C GLU A 6 11.78 8.42 -8.29
N GLU A 7 11.67 9.58 -8.93
CA GLU A 7 10.42 10.33 -8.90
C GLU A 7 9.33 9.47 -9.53
N PRO A 8 8.12 9.42 -8.93
CA PRO A 8 7.03 8.64 -9.49
C PRO A 8 6.80 9.03 -10.95
N GLY A 9 6.66 8.03 -11.82
CA GLY A 9 6.31 8.26 -13.21
C GLY A 9 4.96 8.98 -13.33
N PRO A 10 4.65 9.60 -14.48
CA PRO A 10 3.41 10.35 -14.68
C PRO A 10 2.12 9.52 -14.53
N TYR A 11 2.24 8.19 -14.50
CA TYR A 11 1.14 7.24 -14.30
C TYR A 11 1.20 6.50 -12.96
N ASP A 12 2.14 6.86 -12.08
CA ASP A 12 2.30 6.24 -10.77
C ASP A 12 1.40 6.92 -9.75
N PHE A 13 0.44 6.16 -9.23
CA PHE A 13 -0.50 6.67 -8.26
C PHE A 13 -0.01 6.43 -6.84
N SER A 14 0.11 7.51 -6.08
CA SER A 14 0.45 7.42 -4.66
C SER A 14 -0.65 6.71 -3.88
N PHE A 15 -0.25 5.84 -2.97
CA PHE A 15 -1.16 5.08 -2.13
C PHE A 15 -0.85 5.30 -0.65
N LEU A 16 -1.84 5.82 0.07
CA LEU A 16 -1.83 5.94 1.52
C LEU A 16 -3.04 5.21 2.07
N TRP A 17 -2.79 4.31 3.02
CA TRP A 17 -3.82 3.53 3.67
C TRP A 17 -3.80 3.77 5.17
N ASP A 18 -4.86 4.42 5.66
CA ASP A 18 -5.18 4.55 7.07
C ASP A 18 -5.89 3.28 7.56
N LEU A 19 -5.14 2.44 8.24
CA LEU A 19 -5.57 1.10 8.61
C LEU A 19 -6.63 1.08 9.70
N GLU A 20 -6.63 2.08 10.58
CA GLU A 20 -7.54 2.14 11.72
C GLU A 20 -8.94 2.58 11.28
N ASN A 21 -9.02 3.46 10.28
CA ASN A 21 -10.28 3.94 9.71
C ASN A 21 -10.82 3.07 8.57
N THR A 22 -9.99 2.21 7.97
CA THR A 22 -10.41 1.30 6.89
C THR A 22 -10.01 -0.14 7.18
N LYS A 23 -10.67 -0.68 8.21
CA LYS A 23 -10.46 -2.06 8.66
C LYS A 23 -10.88 -3.07 7.59
N VAL A 24 -10.04 -4.07 7.41
CA VAL A 24 -10.25 -5.17 6.46
C VAL A 24 -9.89 -6.48 7.14
N ALA A 25 -10.49 -7.58 6.66
CA ALA A 25 -10.08 -8.90 7.11
C ALA A 25 -8.71 -9.27 6.51
N SER A 26 -7.84 -9.95 7.28
CA SER A 26 -6.50 -10.37 6.84
C SER A 26 -6.52 -11.10 5.47
N ARG A 27 -7.53 -11.93 5.23
CA ARG A 27 -7.72 -12.66 3.94
C ARG A 27 -7.96 -11.76 2.71
N LEU A 28 -8.27 -10.48 2.91
CA LEU A 28 -8.60 -9.52 1.85
C LEU A 28 -7.49 -8.50 1.59
N VAL A 29 -6.40 -8.53 2.34
CA VAL A 29 -5.34 -7.51 2.25
C VAL A 29 -4.76 -7.41 0.85
N ASP A 30 -4.45 -8.56 0.24
CA ASP A 30 -3.91 -8.61 -1.13
C ASP A 30 -4.90 -8.09 -2.19
N GLN A 31 -6.20 -8.33 -1.95
CA GLN A 31 -7.26 -7.90 -2.86
C GLN A 31 -7.42 -6.39 -2.87
N ILE A 32 -7.03 -5.67 -1.81
CA ILE A 32 -7.11 -4.20 -1.79
C ILE A 32 -6.21 -3.61 -2.88
N PHE A 33 -4.96 -4.05 -2.94
CA PHE A 33 -4.01 -3.57 -3.94
C PHE A 33 -4.47 -3.93 -5.35
N THR A 34 -4.89 -5.18 -5.54
CA THR A 34 -5.41 -5.66 -6.83
C THR A 34 -6.62 -4.85 -7.29
N ASN A 35 -7.58 -4.58 -6.40
CA ASN A 35 -8.82 -3.88 -6.73
C ASN A 35 -8.56 -2.39 -7.01
N VAL A 36 -7.70 -1.74 -6.23
CA VAL A 36 -7.35 -0.33 -6.44
C VAL A 36 -6.59 -0.17 -7.77
N GLU A 37 -5.62 -1.04 -8.03
CA GLU A 37 -4.87 -0.99 -9.30
C GLU A 37 -5.77 -1.33 -10.50
N GLY A 38 -6.67 -2.31 -10.38
CA GLY A 38 -7.67 -2.60 -11.40
C GLY A 38 -8.63 -1.44 -11.65
N SER A 39 -9.00 -0.69 -10.60
CA SER A 39 -9.85 0.50 -10.72
C SER A 39 -9.11 1.62 -11.48
N LEU A 40 -7.83 1.83 -11.19
CA LEU A 40 -6.98 2.78 -11.92
C LEU A 40 -6.86 2.40 -13.41
N LYS A 41 -6.64 1.11 -13.70
CA LYS A 41 -6.55 0.60 -15.07
C LYS A 41 -7.86 0.69 -15.86
N THR A 42 -8.99 0.75 -15.16
CA THR A 42 -10.30 1.00 -15.80
C THR A 42 -10.39 2.43 -16.34
N LEU A 43 -9.66 3.38 -15.74
CA LEU A 43 -9.58 4.76 -16.22
C LEU A 43 -8.59 4.90 -17.39
N ASP A 44 -7.39 4.32 -17.26
CA ASP A 44 -6.36 4.24 -18.31
C ASP A 44 -5.39 3.11 -17.96
N GLU A 45 -5.05 2.25 -18.93
CA GLU A 45 -4.24 1.04 -18.72
C GLU A 45 -2.81 1.31 -18.21
N ARG A 46 -2.30 2.53 -18.40
CA ARG A 46 -0.95 2.92 -18.00
C ARG A 46 -0.86 3.22 -16.51
N TYR A 47 -1.98 3.54 -15.85
CA TYR A 47 -1.98 3.81 -14.42
C TYR A 47 -1.62 2.55 -13.61
N LYS A 48 -0.76 2.76 -12.62
CA LYS A 48 -0.37 1.73 -11.66
C LYS A 48 -0.20 2.34 -10.28
N LEU A 49 -0.26 1.51 -9.24
CA LEU A 49 0.15 1.96 -7.92
C LEU A 49 1.66 2.17 -7.88
N ALA A 50 2.09 3.20 -7.15
CA ALA A 50 3.51 3.40 -6.88
C ALA A 50 4.12 2.19 -6.17
N ASP A 51 5.40 1.93 -6.44
CA ASP A 51 6.15 0.81 -5.85
C ASP A 51 6.18 0.92 -4.32
N VAL A 52 6.33 2.14 -3.81
CA VAL A 52 6.25 2.45 -2.39
C VAL A 52 4.84 2.89 -2.02
N LYS A 53 4.22 2.13 -1.12
CA LYS A 53 2.88 2.40 -0.57
C LYS A 53 3.02 2.76 0.91
N LEU A 54 2.22 3.68 1.42
CA LEU A 54 2.22 4.02 2.84
C LEU A 54 1.05 3.35 3.54
N VAL A 55 1.34 2.61 4.61
CA VAL A 55 0.33 2.07 5.52
C VAL A 55 0.58 2.70 6.88
N VAL A 56 -0.41 3.42 7.38
CA VAL A 56 -0.31 4.27 8.56
C VAL A 56 -1.28 3.77 9.62
N GLY A 57 -0.81 3.70 10.87
CA GLY A 57 -1.62 3.35 12.03
C GLY A 57 -0.78 2.75 13.15
N ASN A 58 -1.43 2.32 14.23
CA ASN A 58 -0.76 1.63 15.33
C ASN A 58 -0.14 0.28 14.88
N LEU A 59 1.19 0.19 14.83
CA LEU A 59 1.88 -1.00 14.33
C LEU A 59 1.88 -2.20 15.29
N ARG A 60 1.30 -2.04 16.49
CA ARG A 60 1.16 -3.11 17.49
C ARG A 60 -0.12 -3.93 17.32
N LEU A 61 -1.02 -3.51 16.42
CA LEU A 61 -2.25 -4.26 16.13
C LEU A 61 -1.92 -5.67 15.62
N ASP A 62 -2.67 -6.68 16.08
CA ASP A 62 -2.50 -8.07 15.66
C ASP A 62 -2.58 -8.20 14.13
N PHE A 63 -3.51 -7.46 13.52
CA PHE A 63 -3.62 -7.36 12.06
C PHE A 63 -2.29 -7.01 11.38
N ILE A 64 -1.56 -6.01 11.89
CA ILE A 64 -0.27 -5.62 11.30
C ILE A 64 0.73 -6.75 11.49
N ASN A 65 0.78 -7.38 12.66
CA ASN A 65 1.73 -8.45 12.93
C ASN A 65 1.49 -9.68 12.05
N GLU A 66 0.22 -10.07 11.87
CA GLU A 66 -0.19 -11.16 10.98
C GLU A 66 0.14 -10.88 9.51
N ASN A 67 -0.10 -9.65 9.04
CA ASN A 67 0.01 -9.31 7.62
C ASN A 67 1.33 -8.64 7.24
N ARG A 68 2.26 -8.41 8.18
CA ARG A 68 3.52 -7.68 7.96
C ARG A 68 4.32 -8.21 6.75
N PRO A 69 4.53 -9.54 6.58
CA PRO A 69 5.26 -10.05 5.43
C PRO A 69 4.58 -9.71 4.10
N LEU A 70 3.25 -9.86 4.04
CA LEU A 70 2.45 -9.54 2.87
C LEU A 70 2.46 -8.04 2.54
N LEU A 71 2.28 -7.19 3.55
CA LEU A 71 2.34 -5.73 3.37
C LEU A 71 3.72 -5.31 2.83
N ARG A 72 4.80 -5.90 3.36
CA ARG A 72 6.16 -5.64 2.87
C ARG A 72 6.38 -6.15 1.44
N SER A 73 5.88 -7.33 1.07
CA SER A 73 5.99 -7.85 -0.30
C SER A 73 5.20 -7.00 -1.30
N GLN A 74 4.13 -6.34 -0.87
CA GLN A 74 3.36 -5.37 -1.66
C GLN A 74 4.03 -3.98 -1.76
N GLY A 75 5.23 -3.81 -1.20
CA GLY A 75 5.97 -2.54 -1.21
C GLY A 75 5.49 -1.53 -0.16
N CYS A 76 4.74 -1.97 0.86
CA CYS A 76 4.27 -1.07 1.91
C CYS A 76 5.40 -0.69 2.89
N ARG A 77 5.53 0.61 3.11
CA ARG A 77 6.21 1.18 4.27
C ARG A 77 5.18 1.37 5.37
N LEU A 78 5.42 0.64 6.46
CA LEU A 78 4.61 0.73 7.67
C LEU A 78 5.09 1.95 8.48
N VAL A 79 4.19 2.89 8.71
CA VAL A 79 4.46 4.13 9.45
C VAL A 79 3.68 4.06 10.74
N ASP A 80 4.41 4.10 11.86
CA ASP A 80 3.80 4.15 13.19
C ASP A 80 3.26 5.56 13.40
N ALA A 81 1.93 5.65 13.52
CA ALA A 81 1.26 6.88 13.91
C ALA A 81 0.99 6.82 15.42
N PRO A 82 1.33 7.88 16.17
CA PRO A 82 1.13 7.95 17.61
C PRO A 82 -0.34 7.98 18.03
#